data_AF-A0ABD2BWZ9-F1
#
_entry.id   AF-A0ABD2BWZ9-F1
#
_cell.length_a   1.000
_cell.length_b   1.000
_cell.length_c   1.000
_cell.angle_alpha   90.00
_cell.angle_beta   90.00
_cell.angle_gamma   90.00
#
_symmetry.space_group_name_H-M   'P 1'
#
loop_
_entity.id
_entity.type
_entity.pdbx_description
1 polymer ?
#
loop_
_entity_poly.entity_id
_entity_poly.type
_entity_poly.pdbx_seq_one_letter_code
_entity_poly.pdbx_strand_id
1 'polypeptide(L)'
;MNSRSTCLFRKDLVKRIRPFCSKSSIDKAQNEINFDQIGNPDPISNLRPIIFKKSNNESKLEKKYREAREDTQLWNQTFWTKHNKSFIQERSKFQETLKAQGKTSLTADDMSVFYKYFLDKNWRLHFDYNILWYKKNFNLLLLELRVKISKLIFK
;
A
#
# COMPACT_ATOMS: atom_id res chain seq x y z
N MET A 1 11.70 -38.12 -27.11
CA MET A 1 12.13 -38.28 -25.70
C MET A 1 11.62 -37.07 -24.92
N ASN A 2 10.61 -37.30 -24.08
CA ASN A 2 10.04 -36.32 -23.17
C ASN A 2 11.04 -35.98 -22.06
N SER A 3 11.18 -34.70 -21.72
CA SER A 3 11.53 -34.33 -20.35
C SER A 3 10.70 -33.10 -19.95
N ARG A 4 9.65 -33.37 -19.18
CA ARG A 4 8.97 -32.39 -18.32
C ARG A 4 9.86 -32.12 -17.12
N SER A 5 9.97 -30.86 -16.68
CA SER A 5 10.10 -30.40 -15.29
C SER A 5 10.58 -28.95 -15.29
N THR A 6 10.17 -28.01 -14.45
CA THR A 6 9.11 -27.88 -13.45
C THR A 6 9.06 -26.37 -13.21
N CYS A 7 7.89 -25.77 -13.37
CA CYS A 7 7.59 -24.45 -12.81
C CYS A 7 7.66 -24.57 -11.28
N LEU A 8 8.36 -23.68 -10.58
CA LEU A 8 8.17 -23.32 -9.15
C LEU A 8 9.30 -22.38 -8.70
N PHE A 9 9.06 -21.06 -8.72
CA PHE A 9 9.79 -20.14 -7.83
C PHE A 9 8.80 -19.21 -7.11
N ARG A 10 8.34 -19.75 -5.98
CA ARG A 10 8.31 -19.11 -4.66
C ARG A 10 7.51 -17.79 -4.52
N LYS A 11 6.20 -17.97 -4.35
CA LYS A 11 5.36 -17.14 -3.49
C LYS A 11 5.85 -17.31 -2.05
N ASP A 12 6.59 -16.36 -1.47
CA ASP A 12 6.79 -16.27 -0.01
C ASP A 12 7.41 -14.92 0.37
N LEU A 13 6.56 -13.89 0.52
CA LEU A 13 6.91 -12.65 1.22
C LEU A 13 5.69 -12.08 1.97
N VAL A 14 4.97 -12.95 2.68
CA VAL A 14 3.96 -12.55 3.66
C VAL A 14 4.17 -13.35 4.93
N LYS A 15 5.15 -12.94 5.75
CA LYS A 15 5.29 -13.45 7.12
C LYS A 15 5.94 -12.41 8.04
N ARG A 16 5.10 -11.50 8.54
CA ARG A 16 5.09 -11.05 9.95
C ARG A 16 3.94 -10.07 10.16
N ILE A 17 2.74 -10.61 10.28
CA ILE A 17 1.64 -9.98 11.02
C ILE A 17 1.49 -10.85 12.28
N ARG A 18 1.57 -10.25 13.47
CA ARG A 18 1.27 -10.96 14.71
C ARG A 18 -0.22 -11.35 14.67
N PRO A 19 -0.60 -12.61 14.93
CA PRO A 19 -1.98 -13.03 14.82
C PRO A 19 -2.72 -12.63 16.10
N PHE A 20 -3.77 -11.84 15.98
CA PHE A 20 -4.95 -12.08 16.80
C PHE A 20 -6.12 -12.18 15.82
N CYS A 21 -6.81 -13.32 15.87
CA CYS A 21 -7.78 -13.87 14.92
C CYS A 21 -7.23 -14.67 13.72
N SER A 22 -7.73 -15.91 13.61
CA SER A 22 -7.54 -16.81 12.48
C SER A 22 -8.25 -16.26 11.23
N LYS A 23 -7.78 -16.64 10.03
CA LYS A 23 -8.43 -16.23 8.76
C LYS A 23 -9.93 -16.53 8.73
N SER A 24 -10.35 -17.64 9.36
CA SER A 24 -11.75 -18.06 9.48
C SER A 24 -12.63 -17.15 10.34
N SER A 25 -12.06 -16.42 11.31
CA SER A 25 -12.81 -15.48 12.14
C SER A 25 -12.90 -14.08 11.52
N ILE A 26 -11.96 -13.72 10.63
CA ILE A 26 -12.02 -12.49 9.82
C ILE A 26 -13.15 -12.59 8.79
N ASP A 27 -13.23 -13.71 8.06
CA ASP A 27 -14.28 -13.94 7.06
C ASP A 27 -15.69 -14.01 7.67
N LYS A 28 -15.82 -14.53 8.91
CA LYS A 28 -17.10 -14.54 9.64
C LYS A 28 -17.50 -13.16 10.16
N ALA A 29 -16.56 -12.36 10.66
CA ALA A 29 -16.83 -11.01 11.15
C ALA A 29 -17.22 -10.05 10.03
N GLN A 30 -16.71 -10.23 8.81
CA GLN A 30 -17.01 -9.36 7.66
C GLN A 30 -18.47 -9.39 7.18
N ASN A 31 -19.22 -10.47 7.45
CA ASN A 31 -20.60 -10.61 6.98
C ASN A 31 -21.61 -9.75 7.76
N GLU A 32 -21.24 -9.18 8.93
CA GLU A 32 -22.13 -8.34 9.75
C GLU A 32 -21.74 -6.85 9.78
N ILE A 33 -20.59 -6.50 9.20
CA ILE A 33 -20.08 -5.13 9.31
C ILE A 33 -20.73 -4.23 8.25
N ASN A 34 -21.41 -3.20 8.72
CA ASN A 34 -22.17 -2.30 7.85
C ASN A 34 -21.37 -1.14 7.23
N PHE A 35 -20.09 -0.98 7.58
CA PHE A 35 -19.24 0.15 7.20
C PHE A 35 -17.79 -0.29 6.92
N ASP A 36 -17.03 0.53 6.18
CA ASP A 36 -15.60 0.27 5.95
C ASP A 36 -14.82 0.45 7.28
N GLN A 37 -13.94 -0.49 7.63
CA GLN A 37 -13.15 -0.43 8.86
C GLN A 37 -11.73 0.06 8.57
N ILE A 38 -11.21 0.93 9.45
CA ILE A 38 -9.87 1.50 9.33
C ILE A 38 -9.03 1.03 10.53
N GLY A 39 -7.88 0.41 10.25
CA GLY A 39 -6.97 -0.08 11.27
C GLY A 39 -5.97 0.97 11.79
N ASN A 40 -5.10 0.50 12.68
CA ASN A 40 -3.96 1.28 13.15
C ASN A 40 -2.95 1.52 12.00
N PRO A 41 -2.17 2.63 12.06
CA PRO A 41 -1.12 2.87 11.07
C PRO A 41 -0.11 1.72 11.00
N ASP A 42 0.25 1.31 9.77
CA ASP A 42 1.29 0.32 9.55
C ASP A 42 2.66 0.89 9.92
N PRO A 43 3.50 0.15 10.67
CA PRO A 43 4.74 0.69 11.25
C PRO A 43 5.83 1.03 10.21
N ILE A 44 5.69 0.62 8.95
CA ILE A 44 6.71 0.84 7.92
C ILE A 44 6.21 1.86 6.90
N SER A 45 5.04 1.63 6.31
CA SER A 45 4.44 2.53 5.32
C SER A 45 3.79 3.78 5.94
N ASN A 46 3.45 3.74 7.24
CA ASN A 46 2.65 4.73 7.96
C ASN A 46 1.21 4.91 7.45
N LEU A 47 0.77 4.06 6.51
CA LEU A 47 -0.58 4.08 5.98
C LEU A 47 -1.52 3.24 6.84
N ARG A 48 -2.79 3.64 6.92
CA ARG A 48 -3.82 2.86 7.62
C ARG A 48 -4.41 1.78 6.69
N PRO A 49 -4.44 0.50 7.10
CA PRO A 49 -5.13 -0.52 6.35
C PRO A 49 -6.63 -0.29 6.42
N ILE A 50 -7.33 -0.54 5.30
CA ILE A 50 -8.78 -0.42 5.19
C ILE A 50 -9.34 -1.79 4.85
N ILE A 51 -10.34 -2.22 5.63
CA ILE A 51 -11.14 -3.39 5.32
C ILE A 51 -12.46 -2.89 4.75
N PHE A 52 -12.66 -3.08 3.45
CA PHE A 52 -13.87 -2.66 2.78
C PHE A 52 -15.04 -3.58 3.12
N LYS A 53 -16.23 -2.98 3.31
CA LYS A 53 -17.47 -3.71 3.46
C LYS A 53 -17.72 -4.58 2.23
N LYS A 54 -18.05 -5.85 2.46
CA LYS A 54 -18.51 -6.77 1.43
C LYS A 54 -19.97 -7.12 1.69
N SER A 55 -20.86 -6.75 0.78
CA SER A 55 -22.28 -7.12 0.88
C SER A 55 -22.50 -8.51 0.28
N ASN A 56 -23.38 -9.30 0.91
CA ASN A 56 -23.74 -10.63 0.40
C ASN A 56 -24.43 -10.57 -0.97
N ASN A 57 -25.16 -9.49 -1.24
CA ASN A 57 -25.91 -9.28 -2.49
C ASN A 57 -25.23 -8.23 -3.40
N GLU A 58 -23.89 -8.16 -3.41
CA GLU A 58 -23.17 -7.21 -4.26
C GLU A 58 -23.39 -7.49 -5.75
N SER A 59 -23.80 -6.48 -6.51
CA SER A 59 -23.84 -6.55 -7.96
C SER A 59 -22.42 -6.71 -8.53
N LYS A 60 -22.32 -7.23 -9.76
CA LYS A 60 -21.01 -7.37 -10.45
C LYS A 60 -20.24 -6.05 -10.51
N LEU A 61 -20.94 -4.92 -10.65
CA LEU A 61 -20.33 -3.59 -10.72
C LEU A 61 -19.84 -3.10 -9.34
N GLU A 62 -20.61 -3.35 -8.28
CA GLU A 62 -20.18 -3.06 -6.90
C GLU A 62 -18.97 -3.89 -6.49
N LYS A 63 -18.98 -5.19 -6.80
CA LYS A 63 -17.84 -6.08 -6.59
C LYS A 63 -16.60 -5.54 -7.28
N LYS A 64 -16.71 -5.19 -8.57
CA LYS A 64 -15.61 -4.61 -9.35
C LYS A 64 -15.09 -3.31 -8.73
N TYR A 65 -15.97 -2.45 -8.23
CA TYR A 65 -15.58 -1.22 -7.55
C TYR A 65 -14.84 -1.50 -6.24
N ARG A 66 -15.35 -2.42 -5.41
CA ARG A 66 -14.70 -2.84 -4.15
C ARG A 66 -13.31 -3.42 -4.42
N GLU A 67 -13.18 -4.36 -5.35
CA GLU A 67 -11.90 -4.97 -5.73
C GLU A 67 -10.91 -3.93 -6.26
N ALA A 68 -11.37 -2.98 -7.08
CA ALA A 68 -10.50 -1.90 -7.55
C ALA A 68 -9.98 -1.00 -6.41
N ARG A 69 -10.79 -0.76 -5.37
CA ARG A 69 -10.37 -0.04 -4.16
C ARG A 69 -9.34 -0.84 -3.36
N GLU A 70 -9.58 -2.12 -3.15
CA GLU A 70 -8.66 -3.06 -2.49
C GLU A 70 -7.30 -3.10 -3.20
N ASP A 71 -7.30 -3.27 -4.52
CA ASP A 71 -6.08 -3.31 -5.33
C ASP A 71 -5.32 -1.98 -5.30
N THR A 72 -6.03 -0.85 -5.33
CA THR A 72 -5.43 0.48 -5.25
C THR A 72 -4.78 0.69 -3.88
N GLN A 73 -5.44 0.27 -2.79
CA GLN A 73 -4.89 0.37 -1.44
C GLN A 73 -3.68 -0.54 -1.26
N LEU A 74 -3.73 -1.78 -1.77
CA LEU A 74 -2.60 -2.71 -1.71
C LEU A 74 -1.39 -2.19 -2.48
N TRP A 75 -1.62 -1.62 -3.66
CA TRP A 75 -0.57 -0.99 -4.45
C TRP A 75 0.08 0.18 -3.70
N ASN A 76 -0.74 1.06 -3.11
CA ASN A 76 -0.28 2.20 -2.32
C ASN A 76 0.55 1.76 -1.10
N GLN A 77 0.05 0.78 -0.35
CA GLN A 77 0.73 0.16 0.78
C GLN A 77 2.09 -0.39 0.37
N THR A 78 2.14 -1.12 -0.73
CA THR A 78 3.36 -1.76 -1.22
C THR A 78 4.40 -0.73 -1.64
N PHE A 79 3.99 0.33 -2.34
CA PHE A 79 4.87 1.43 -2.74
C PHE A 79 5.51 2.09 -1.52
N TRP A 80 4.71 2.57 -0.56
CA TRP A 80 5.21 3.28 0.61
C TRP A 80 6.00 2.37 1.56
N THR A 81 5.64 1.09 1.67
CA THR A 81 6.45 0.12 2.42
C THR A 81 7.87 0.01 1.83
N LYS A 82 7.99 -0.13 0.51
CA LYS A 82 9.29 -0.23 -0.17
C LYS A 82 10.06 1.10 -0.07
N HIS A 83 9.39 2.21 -0.34
CA HIS A 83 10.00 3.54 -0.31
C HIS A 83 10.54 3.90 1.07
N ASN A 84 9.74 3.71 2.13
CA ASN A 84 10.15 4.03 3.49
C ASN A 84 11.28 3.13 3.99
N LYS A 85 11.30 1.85 3.57
CA LYS A 85 12.45 0.97 3.85
C LYS A 85 13.75 1.53 3.24
N SER A 86 13.71 1.96 1.98
CA SER A 86 14.88 2.57 1.32
C SER A 86 15.31 3.83 2.04
N PHE A 87 14.36 4.70 2.38
CA PHE A 87 14.61 5.94 3.12
C PHE A 87 15.30 5.67 4.46
N ILE A 88 14.78 4.75 5.28
CA ILE A 88 15.37 4.42 6.59
C ILE A 88 16.79 3.89 6.43
N GLN A 89 17.02 3.01 5.44
CA GLN A 89 18.34 2.45 5.17
C GLN A 89 19.34 3.51 4.71
N GLU A 90 18.98 4.35 3.75
CA GLU A 90 19.85 5.42 3.23
C GLU A 90 20.13 6.47 4.29
N ARG A 91 19.13 6.80 5.11
CA ARG A 91 19.31 7.72 6.24
C ARG A 91 20.29 7.17 7.27
N SER A 92 20.20 5.88 7.62
CA SER A 92 21.15 5.24 8.55
C SER A 92 22.57 5.32 8.01
N LYS A 93 22.78 4.98 6.74
CA LYS A 93 24.09 5.06 6.08
C LYS A 93 24.66 6.48 6.07
N PHE A 94 23.81 7.48 5.82
CA PHE A 94 24.22 8.88 5.87
C PHE A 94 24.66 9.27 7.29
N GLN A 95 23.89 8.89 8.32
CA GLN A 95 24.25 9.13 9.72
C GLN A 95 25.56 8.44 10.12
N GLU A 96 25.79 7.20 9.67
CA GLU A 96 27.04 6.47 9.89
C GLU A 96 28.23 7.17 9.23
N THR A 97 28.04 7.69 8.00
CA THR A 97 29.07 8.42 7.26
C THR A 97 29.47 9.71 8.00
N LEU A 98 28.50 10.48 8.52
CA LEU A 98 28.79 11.68 9.29
C LEU A 98 29.51 11.38 10.60
N LYS A 99 29.13 10.30 11.29
CA LYS A 99 29.84 9.83 12.49
C LYS A 99 31.29 9.46 12.19
N ALA A 100 31.54 8.77 11.07
CA ALA A 100 32.89 8.43 10.63
C ALA A 100 33.73 9.68 10.27
N GLN A 101 33.09 10.75 9.83
CA GLN A 101 33.72 12.06 9.58
C GLN A 101 33.95 12.89 10.86
N GLY A 102 33.66 12.33 12.04
CA GLY A 102 33.88 12.99 13.33
C GLY A 102 32.74 13.91 13.79
N LYS A 103 31.60 13.94 13.09
CA LYS A 103 30.43 14.70 13.56
C LYS A 103 29.70 13.92 14.67
N THR A 104 29.77 14.46 15.89
CA THR A 104 29.14 13.87 17.08
C THR A 104 27.67 14.26 17.23
N SER A 105 27.26 15.43 16.75
CA SER A 105 25.87 15.90 16.74
C SER A 105 25.33 16.02 15.32
N LEU A 106 24.11 15.52 15.12
CA LEU A 106 23.42 15.57 13.84
C LEU A 106 22.60 16.86 13.79
N THR A 107 23.05 17.84 13.01
CA THR A 107 22.36 19.13 12.88
C THR A 107 21.19 19.05 11.88
N ALA A 108 20.27 20.01 11.95
CA ALA A 108 19.19 20.13 10.97
C ALA A 108 19.74 20.39 9.56
N ASP A 109 20.80 21.18 9.44
CA ASP A 109 21.46 21.49 8.17
C ASP A 109 22.06 20.23 7.53
N ASP A 110 22.73 19.39 8.32
CA ASP A 110 23.25 18.11 7.84
C ASP A 110 22.13 17.19 7.32
N MET A 111 21.00 17.15 8.03
CA MET A 111 19.85 16.38 7.58
C MET A 111 19.18 16.96 6.34
N SER A 112 19.21 18.28 6.17
CA SER A 112 18.67 18.94 4.98
C SER A 112 19.41 18.51 3.70
N VAL A 113 20.73 18.32 3.78
CA VAL A 113 21.55 17.82 2.67
C VAL A 113 21.12 16.41 2.28
N PHE A 114 20.94 15.52 3.26
CA PHE A 114 20.42 14.18 3.02
C PHE A 114 19.03 14.20 2.38
N TYR A 115 18.10 15.02 2.91
CA TYR A 115 16.74 15.07 2.39
C TYR A 115 16.71 15.56 0.95
N LYS A 116 17.44 16.64 0.63
CA LYS A 116 17.56 17.13 -0.74
C LYS A 116 18.11 16.04 -1.65
N TYR A 117 19.23 15.43 -1.28
CA TYR A 117 19.84 14.35 -2.07
C TYR A 117 18.88 13.17 -2.30
N PHE A 118 18.18 12.73 -1.25
CA PHE A 118 17.24 11.61 -1.36
C PHE A 118 16.06 11.96 -2.28
N LEU A 119 15.52 13.17 -2.18
CA LEU A 119 14.44 13.65 -3.06
C LEU A 119 14.91 13.77 -4.50
N ASP A 120 16.05 14.41 -4.74
CA ASP A 120 16.65 14.57 -6.06
C ASP A 120 16.97 13.21 -6.70
N LYS A 121 17.39 12.22 -5.93
CA LYS A 121 17.62 10.86 -6.41
C LYS A 121 16.33 10.13 -6.78
N ASN A 122 15.24 10.37 -6.05
CA ASN A 122 13.98 9.63 -6.19
C ASN A 122 12.90 10.41 -6.96
N TRP A 123 13.22 11.58 -7.52
CA TRP A 123 12.23 12.49 -8.11
C TRP A 123 11.35 11.82 -9.18
N ARG A 124 11.94 11.05 -10.11
CA ARG A 124 11.19 10.32 -11.16
C ARG A 124 10.25 9.30 -10.56
N LEU A 125 10.71 8.55 -9.56
CA LEU A 125 9.91 7.55 -8.86
C LEU A 125 8.70 8.19 -8.17
N HIS A 126 8.88 9.35 -7.52
CA HIS A 126 7.79 10.10 -6.90
C HIS A 126 6.83 10.66 -7.94
N PHE A 127 7.35 11.19 -9.04
CA PHE A 127 6.54 11.71 -10.14
C PHE A 127 5.66 10.61 -10.76
N ASP A 128 6.26 9.47 -11.11
CA ASP A 128 5.55 8.31 -11.67
C ASP A 128 4.50 7.77 -10.70
N TYR A 129 4.83 7.69 -9.41
CA TYR A 129 3.88 7.32 -8.37
C TYR A 129 2.68 8.26 -8.34
N ASN A 130 2.91 9.58 -8.35
CA ASN A 130 1.82 10.56 -8.31
C ASN A 130 0.92 10.44 -9.54
N ILE A 131 1.49 10.31 -10.74
CA ILE A 131 0.70 10.08 -11.97
C ILE A 131 -0.17 8.83 -11.83
N LEU A 132 0.41 7.71 -11.39
CA LEU A 132 -0.34 6.46 -11.22
C LEU A 132 -1.38 6.55 -10.11
N TRP A 133 -1.10 7.27 -9.03
CA TRP A 133 -2.02 7.53 -7.93
C TRP A 133 -3.24 8.31 -8.43
N TYR A 134 -3.04 9.40 -9.16
CA TYR A 134 -4.14 10.17 -9.76
C TYR A 134 -4.95 9.34 -10.75
N LYS A 135 -4.28 8.60 -11.64
CA LYS A 135 -4.95 7.73 -12.62
C LYS A 135 -5.82 6.67 -11.94
N LYS A 136 -5.33 6.02 -10.89
CA LYS A 136 -6.09 5.03 -10.12
C LYS A 136 -7.29 5.67 -9.43
N ASN A 137 -7.10 6.80 -8.74
CA ASN A 137 -8.20 7.49 -8.05
C ASN A 137 -9.27 7.99 -9.03
N PHE A 138 -8.87 8.52 -10.20
CA PHE A 138 -9.82 8.91 -11.24
C PHE A 138 -10.66 7.73 -11.73
N ASN A 139 -10.03 6.57 -11.96
CA ASN A 139 -10.75 5.35 -12.31
C ASN A 139 -11.73 4.90 -11.21
N LEU A 140 -11.34 5.03 -9.94
CA LEU A 140 -12.24 4.74 -8.81
C LEU A 140 -13.45 5.66 -8.78
N LEU A 141 -13.26 6.97 -9.00
CA LEU A 141 -14.36 7.94 -9.09
C LEU A 141 -15.33 7.58 -10.22
N LEU A 142 -14.83 7.20 -11.39
CA LEU A 142 -15.67 6.76 -12.50
C LEU A 142 -16.46 5.48 -12.17
N LEU A 143 -15.83 4.51 -11.50
CA LEU A 143 -16.49 3.28 -11.07
C LEU A 143 -17.58 3.56 -10.02
N GLU A 144 -17.28 4.41 -9.04
CA GLU A 144 -18.24 4.83 -8.03
C GLU A 144 -19.45 5.52 -8.66
N LEU A 145 -19.22 6.44 -9.60
CA LEU A 145 -20.28 7.12 -10.34
C LEU A 145 -21.18 6.11 -11.07
N ARG A 146 -20.58 5.14 -11.77
CA ARG A 146 -21.33 4.08 -12.46
C ARG A 146 -22.16 3.23 -11.49
N VAL A 147 -21.61 2.86 -10.33
CA VAL A 147 -22.35 2.13 -9.28
C VAL A 147 -23.55 2.96 -8.81
N LYS A 148 -23.35 4.25 -8.50
CA LYS A 148 -24.42 5.15 -8.04
C LYS A 148 -25.52 5.30 -9.08
N ILE A 149 -25.16 5.53 -10.35
CA ILE A 149 -26.14 5.63 -11.45
C ILE A 149 -26.91 4.32 -11.61
N SER A 150 -26.23 3.17 -11.60
CA SER A 150 -26.89 1.86 -11.68
C SER A 150 -27.91 1.67 -10.55
N LYS A 151 -27.60 2.09 -9.32
CA LYS A 151 -28.54 2.02 -8.20
C LYS A 151 -29.72 2.96 -8.34
N LEU A 152 -29.57 4.09 -9.02
CA LEU A 152 -30.68 5.03 -9.26
C LEU A 152 -31.61 4.54 -10.36
N ILE A 153 -31.08 3.85 -11.38
CA ILE A 153 -31.86 3.35 -12.52
C ILE A 153 -32.62 2.07 -12.17
N PHE A 154 -32.01 1.17 -11.40
CA PHE A 154 -32.59 -0.15 -11.07
C PHE A 154 -33.21 -0.19 -9.65
N LYS A 155 -33.64 0.96 -9.13
CA LYS A 155 -34.36 1.07 -7.86
C LYS A 155 -35.85 1.18 -8.09
#